data_AF-A0A558IE93-F1
#
_entry.id   AF-A0A558IE93-F1
#
_cell.length_a   1.000
_cell.length_b   1.000
_cell.length_c   1.000
_cell.angle_alpha   90.00
_cell.angle_beta   90.00
_cell.angle_gamma   90.00
#
_symmetry.space_group_name_H-M   'P 1'
#
loop_
_entity.id
_entity.type
_entity.pdbx_description
1 polymer ?
#
loop_
_entity_poly.entity_id
_entity_poly.type
_entity_poly.pdbx_seq_one_letter_code
_entity_poly.pdbx_strand_id
1 'polypeptide(L)' 'MFIVSQQRKKYTPEYRREAANLVIESERPIAHVAKEIGVSAGLLGRWVKLERERR' A
#
# COMPACT_ATOMS: atom_id res chain seq x y z
N MET A 1 -4.19 -17.15 -26.49
CA MET A 1 -3.42 -16.27 -25.58
C MET A 1 -4.42 -15.62 -24.61
N PHE A 2 -4.67 -16.21 -23.45
CA PHE A 2 -5.63 -15.64 -22.49
C PHE A 2 -4.92 -14.53 -21.71
N ILE A 3 -5.29 -13.28 -21.99
CA ILE A 3 -4.86 -12.14 -21.17
C ILE A 3 -5.61 -12.28 -19.85
N VAL A 4 -4.97 -12.87 -18.85
CA VAL A 4 -5.49 -12.89 -17.48
C VAL A 4 -5.50 -11.44 -17.01
N SER A 5 -6.65 -10.79 -17.13
CA SER A 5 -6.93 -9.52 -16.49
C SER A 5 -6.92 -9.77 -14.99
N GLN A 6 -5.74 -9.64 -14.36
CA GLN A 6 -5.64 -9.63 -12.91
C GLN A 6 -6.67 -8.61 -12.40
N GLN A 7 -7.72 -9.11 -11.75
CA GLN A 7 -8.71 -8.27 -11.10
C GLN A 7 -7.95 -7.39 -10.11
N ARG A 8 -7.80 -6.10 -10.45
CA ARG A 8 -7.15 -5.13 -9.57
C ARG A 8 -7.95 -5.12 -8.28
N LYS A 9 -7.39 -5.69 -7.20
CA LYS A 9 -7.96 -5.56 -5.86
C LYS A 9 -8.21 -4.08 -5.59
N LYS A 10 -9.48 -3.68 -5.51
CA LYS A 10 -9.87 -2.31 -5.21
C LYS A 10 -9.68 -2.11 -3.71
N TYR A 11 -8.55 -1.53 -3.34
CA TYR A 11 -8.33 -1.06 -1.97
C TYR A 11 -9.09 0.25 -1.76
N THR A 12 -9.89 0.30 -0.70
CA THR A 12 -10.63 1.51 -0.29
C THR A 12 -9.66 2.63 0.08
N PRO A 13 -10.02 3.91 -0.11
CA PRO A 13 -9.19 5.04 0.31
C PRO A 13 -8.81 5.00 1.80
N GLU A 14 -9.66 4.45 2.65
CA GLU A 14 -9.47 4.28 4.09
C GLU A 14 -8.33 3.30 4.34
N TYR A 15 -8.38 2.12 3.68
CA TYR A 15 -7.34 1.10 3.81
C TYR A 15 -5.97 1.59 3.35
N ARG A 16 -5.92 2.44 2.30
CA ARG A 16 -4.65 3.03 1.83
C ARG A 16 -4.03 3.95 2.87
N ARG A 17 -4.86 4.78 3.52
CA ARG A 17 -4.44 5.70 4.57
C ARG A 17 -3.96 4.94 5.80
N GLU A 18 -4.71 3.93 6.23
CA GLU A 18 -4.35 3.11 7.37
C GLU A 18 -3.03 2.38 7.14
N ALA A 19 -2.84 1.77 5.96
CA ALA A 19 -1.59 1.11 5.61
C ALA A 19 -0.41 2.09 5.51
N ALA A 20 -0.64 3.30 4.97
CA ALA A 20 0.38 4.33 4.89
C ALA A 20 0.77 4.88 6.27
N ASN A 21 -0.21 5.16 7.13
CA ASN A 21 -0.01 5.58 8.51
C ASN A 21 0.75 4.52 9.30
N LEU A 22 0.41 3.24 9.12
CA LEU A 22 1.12 2.16 9.80
C LEU A 22 2.62 2.18 9.48
N VAL A 23 3.01 2.41 8.23
CA VAL A 23 4.43 2.56 7.85
C VAL A 23 5.06 3.81 8.46
N ILE A 24 4.35 4.94 8.47
CA ILE A 24 4.86 6.22 8.96
C ILE A 24 5.02 6.20 10.48
N GLU A 25 4.04 5.68 11.21
CA GLU A 25 4.03 5.62 12.68
C GLU A 25 4.93 4.53 13.25
N SER A 26 5.00 3.38 12.59
CA SER A 26 5.87 2.29 13.05
C SER A 26 7.33 2.47 12.63
N GLU A 27 7.64 3.40 11.72
CA GLU A 27 8.95 3.57 11.09
C GLU A 27 9.53 2.29 10.46
N ARG A 28 8.66 1.29 10.20
CA ARG A 28 9.07 -0.01 9.66
C ARG A 28 9.25 0.07 8.15
N PRO A 29 10.13 -0.77 7.57
CA PRO A 29 10.29 -0.83 6.12
C PRO A 29 8.98 -1.17 5.42
N ILE A 30 8.67 -0.42 4.35
CA ILE A 30 7.48 -0.63 3.49
C ILE A 30 7.35 -2.09 3.07
N ALA A 31 8.45 -2.74 2.70
CA ALA A 31 8.44 -4.13 2.26
C ALA A 31 7.99 -5.11 3.36
N HIS A 32 8.26 -4.80 4.63
CA HIS A 32 7.86 -5.64 5.75
C HIS A 32 6.36 -5.50 6.01
N VAL A 33 5.88 -4.26 6.12
CA VAL A 33 4.45 -3.96 6.31
C VAL A 33 3.62 -4.50 5.15
N ALA A 34 4.09 -4.30 3.92
CA ALA A 34 3.42 -4.78 2.71
C ALA A 34 3.24 -6.31 2.73
N LYS A 35 4.25 -7.07 3.18
CA LYS A 35 4.14 -8.53 3.34
C LYS A 35 3.14 -8.92 4.42
N GLU A 36 3.13 -8.22 5.56
CA GLU A 36 2.20 -8.48 6.67
C GLU A 36 0.74 -8.28 6.25
N ILE A 37 0.44 -7.21 5.53
CA ILE A 37 -0.94 -6.87 5.12
C ILE A 37 -1.33 -7.49 3.76
N GLY A 38 -0.43 -8.23 3.11
CA GLY A 38 -0.68 -8.87 1.83
C GLY A 38 -0.81 -7.91 0.64
N VAL A 39 -0.15 -6.76 0.69
CA VAL A 39 -0.12 -5.73 -0.35
C VAL A 39 1.25 -5.73 -1.04
N SER A 40 1.32 -5.35 -2.32
CA SER A 40 2.61 -5.18 -2.98
C SER A 40 3.36 -3.96 -2.44
N ALA A 41 4.65 -4.11 -2.13
CA ALA A 41 5.48 -3.02 -1.59
C ALA A 41 5.47 -1.77 -2.48
N GLY A 42 5.47 -1.91 -3.81
CA GLY A 42 5.38 -0.77 -4.73
C GLY A 42 4.07 0.01 -4.63
N LEU A 43 2.95 -0.69 -4.38
CA LEU A 43 1.65 -0.05 -4.18
C LEU A 43 1.60 0.68 -2.83
N LEU A 44 2.09 0.04 -1.77
CA LEU A 44 2.15 0.64 -0.44
C LEU A 44 3.08 1.87 -0.43
N GLY A 45 4.23 1.78 -1.11
CA GLY A 45 5.14 2.92 -1.26
C GLY A 45 4.49 4.11 -1.97
N ARG A 46 3.65 3.85 -2.99
CA ARG A 46 2.87 4.92 -3.65
C ARG A 46 1.88 5.58 -2.68
N TRP A 47 1.22 4.81 -1.83
CA TRP A 47 0.30 5.36 -0.83
C TRP A 47 1.03 6.16 0.25
N VAL A 48 2.15 5.66 0.76
CA VAL A 48 3.00 6.37 1.72
C VAL A 48 3.51 7.69 1.13
N LYS A 49 3.92 7.71 -0.14
CA LYS A 49 4.34 8.94 -0.82
C LYS A 49 3.20 9.96 -0.89
N LEU A 50 2.00 9.52 -1.33
CA LEU A 50 0.82 10.38 -1.40
C LEU A 50 0.41 10.91 -0.02
N GLU A 51 0.50 10.09 1.02
CA GLU A 51 0.17 10.51 2.39
C GLU A 51 1.22 11.49 2.95
N ARG A 52 2.50 11.30 2.61
CA ARG A 52 3.58 12.26 2.96
C ARG A 52 3.45 13.59 2.23
N GLU A 53 2.96 13.61 0.99
CA GLU A 53 2.68 14.85 0.23
C GLU A 53 1.43 15.58 0.75
N ARG A 54 0.52 14.86 1.41
CA ARG A 54 -0.71 15.42 1.97
C ARG A 54 -0.49 16.06 3.35
N ARG A 55 0.55 15.64 4.06
CA ARG A 55 0.93 16.12 5.39
C ARG A 55 1.83 17.33 5.29
#